data_AF-A0A7X8CII2-F1
#
_entry.id   AF-A0A7X8CII2-F1
#
_cell.length_a   1.000
_cell.length_b   1.000
_cell.length_c   1.000
_cell.angle_alpha   90.00
_cell.angle_beta   90.00
_cell.angle_gamma   90.00
#
_symmetry.space_group_name_H-M   'P 1'
#
loop_
_entity.id
_entity.type
_entity.pdbx_description
1 polymer ?
#
loop_
_entity_poly.entity_id
_entity_poly.type
_entity_poly.pdbx_seq_one_letter_code
_entity_poly.pdbx_strand_id
1 'polypeptide(L)'
;MSKRSISFFALISILVVSFLFAGCVPGSSPNQFTTSGTVTYIDLEGGFYGIIGDNQENYDPINLPDEFQQEGLRITFTAKYRDDLASIHMWGRIIEILQIQAIDNNNQG
;
A
#
# COMPACT_ATOMS: atom_id res chain seq x y z
N MET A 1 4.71 69.72 8.43
CA MET A 1 3.73 68.94 9.22
C MET A 1 3.32 67.72 8.39
N SER A 2 3.42 66.51 8.97
CA SER A 2 3.00 65.20 8.42
C SER A 2 3.80 64.59 7.24
N LYS A 3 4.93 63.93 7.54
CA LYS A 3 5.39 62.75 6.78
C LYS A 3 4.67 61.53 7.38
N ARG A 4 3.71 60.95 6.66
CA ARG A 4 2.98 59.76 7.12
C ARG A 4 3.91 58.55 6.97
N SER A 5 4.49 58.12 8.07
CA SER A 5 5.18 56.84 8.24
C SER A 5 4.16 55.71 8.10
N ILE A 6 3.95 55.26 6.86
CA ILE A 6 3.31 53.98 6.57
C ILE A 6 4.26 52.93 7.15
N SER A 7 3.93 52.46 8.35
CA SER A 7 4.70 51.47 9.08
C SER A 7 4.75 50.20 8.25
N PHE A 8 5.87 50.00 7.57
CA PHE A 8 6.25 48.79 6.80
C PHE A 8 6.11 47.48 7.61
N PHE A 9 5.96 47.59 8.93
CA PHE A 9 5.79 46.48 9.86
C PHE A 9 4.45 45.71 9.73
N ALA A 10 3.38 46.32 9.21
CA ALA A 10 2.08 45.65 9.15
C ALA A 10 1.95 44.62 7.99
N LEU A 11 2.74 44.76 6.92
CA LEU A 11 2.71 43.84 5.77
C LEU A 11 3.61 42.60 5.98
N ILE A 12 4.66 42.72 6.79
CA ILE A 12 5.57 41.61 7.09
C ILE A 12 4.91 40.59 8.04
N SER A 13 3.95 41.01 8.86
CA SER A 13 3.30 40.11 9.82
C SER A 13 2.30 39.11 9.19
N ILE A 14 1.81 39.35 7.98
CA ILE A 14 0.77 38.50 7.37
C ILE A 14 1.39 37.32 6.59
N LEU A 15 2.66 37.41 6.18
CA LEU A 15 3.28 36.42 5.30
C LEU A 15 3.91 35.23 6.05
N VAL A 16 4.05 35.30 7.38
CA VAL A 16 4.76 34.28 8.19
C VAL A 16 3.83 33.19 8.74
N VAL A 17 2.50 33.35 8.68
CA VAL A 17 1.55 32.40 9.28
C VAL A 17 1.21 31.20 8.37
N SER A 18 1.59 31.24 7.09
CA SER A 18 1.17 30.22 6.11
C SER A 18 2.14 29.04 5.93
N PHE A 19 3.23 28.95 6.71
CA PHE A 19 4.32 27.99 6.45
C PHE A 19 4.54 26.92 7.55
N LEU A 20 3.61 26.75 8.50
CA LEU A 20 3.74 25.78 9.61
C LEU A 20 2.66 24.69 9.61
N PHE A 21 2.25 24.22 8.43
CA PHE A 21 1.65 22.88 8.31
C PHE A 21 2.55 21.99 7.45
N ALA A 22 3.82 21.85 7.86
CA ALA A 22 4.58 20.65 7.55
C ALA A 22 4.01 19.50 8.40
N GLY A 23 2.78 19.08 8.07
CA GLY A 23 2.23 17.83 8.57
C GLY A 23 3.07 16.70 7.97
N CYS A 24 4.06 16.21 8.71
CA CYS A 24 4.59 14.88 8.43
C CYS A 24 3.41 13.91 8.51
N VAL A 25 3.08 13.25 7.40
CA VAL A 25 2.19 12.08 7.41
C VAL A 25 3.04 10.90 7.90
N PRO A 26 2.92 10.45 9.15
CA PRO A 26 3.68 9.31 9.63
C PRO A 26 2.91 8.07 9.17
N GLY A 27 3.43 7.32 8.20
CA GLY A 27 2.80 6.05 7.83
C GLY A 27 3.17 5.42 6.49
N SER A 28 3.86 6.12 5.60
CA SER A 28 4.30 5.52 4.33
C SER A 28 5.66 4.85 4.49
N SER A 29 5.66 3.56 4.84
CA SER A 29 6.84 2.72 4.62
C SER A 29 7.04 2.59 3.10
N PRO A 30 8.22 2.96 2.55
CA PRO A 30 8.45 3.00 1.11
C PRO A 30 8.33 1.64 0.41
N ASN A 31 8.23 0.55 1.19
CA ASN A 31 8.15 -0.82 0.69
C ASN A 31 6.75 -1.43 0.77
N GLN A 32 5.73 -0.63 1.12
CA GLN A 32 4.35 -1.07 1.24
C GLN A 32 3.54 -0.63 0.01
N PHE A 33 2.62 -1.48 -0.43
CA PHE A 33 1.73 -1.21 -1.55
C PHE A 33 0.35 -1.82 -1.29
N THR A 34 -0.65 -1.32 -2.01
CA THR A 34 -2.01 -1.88 -2.02
C THR A 34 -2.39 -2.18 -3.46
N THR A 35 -2.89 -3.38 -3.71
CA THR A 35 -3.41 -3.78 -5.02
C THR A 35 -4.52 -4.80 -4.84
N SER A 36 -5.19 -5.15 -5.93
CA SER A 36 -6.08 -6.31 -5.97
C SER A 36 -5.41 -7.44 -6.75
N GLY A 37 -5.75 -8.68 -6.40
CA GLY A 37 -5.28 -9.86 -7.11
C GLY A 37 -6.28 -11.01 -7.04
N THR A 38 -5.92 -12.11 -7.69
CA THR A 38 -6.66 -13.37 -7.63
C THR A 38 -5.76 -14.40 -6.97
N VAL A 39 -6.29 -15.09 -5.97
CA VAL A 39 -5.61 -16.21 -5.33
C VAL A 39 -5.60 -17.40 -6.29
N THR A 40 -4.43 -18.00 -6.47
CA THR A 40 -4.21 -19.12 -7.38
C THR A 40 -3.37 -20.18 -6.67
N TYR A 41 -3.71 -21.44 -6.86
CA TYR A 41 -2.94 -22.59 -6.46
C TYR A 41 -1.89 -22.89 -7.54
N ILE A 42 -0.64 -22.99 -7.12
CA ILE A 42 0.52 -23.27 -7.98
C ILE A 42 1.00 -24.67 -7.65
N ASP A 43 0.93 -25.57 -8.64
CA ASP A 43 1.39 -26.96 -8.52
C ASP A 43 2.91 -27.07 -8.76
N LEU A 44 3.69 -26.45 -7.88
CA LEU A 44 5.16 -26.53 -7.83
C LEU A 44 5.59 -26.93 -6.41
N GLU A 45 6.66 -27.72 -6.30
CA GLU A 45 7.30 -28.09 -5.01
C GLU A 45 6.36 -28.69 -3.94
N GLY A 46 5.27 -29.34 -4.33
CA GLY A 46 4.27 -29.89 -3.41
C GLY A 46 3.03 -29.02 -3.23
N GLY A 47 2.98 -27.88 -3.91
CA GLY A 47 1.79 -27.04 -4.01
C GLY A 47 1.77 -25.89 -3.00
N PHE A 48 1.44 -24.69 -3.47
CA PHE A 48 1.24 -23.53 -2.61
C PHE A 48 0.22 -22.56 -3.21
N TYR A 49 -0.31 -21.65 -2.39
CA TYR A 49 -1.18 -20.57 -2.85
C TYR A 49 -0.39 -19.28 -3.04
N GLY A 50 -0.48 -18.71 -4.23
CA GLY A 50 0.06 -17.39 -4.59
C GLY A 50 -1.05 -16.42 -4.98
N ILE A 51 -0.66 -15.19 -5.31
CA ILE A 51 -1.60 -14.16 -5.77
C ILE A 51 -1.10 -13.61 -7.11
N ILE A 52 -1.94 -13.67 -8.13
CA ILE A 52 -1.70 -12.95 -9.39
C ILE A 52 -2.34 -11.57 -9.26
N GLY A 53 -1.52 -10.53 -9.18
CA GLY A 53 -1.98 -9.14 -9.08
C GLY A 53 -2.57 -8.63 -10.39
N ASP A 54 -3.48 -7.65 -10.30
CA ASP A 54 -4.04 -6.98 -11.48
C ASP A 54 -2.98 -6.25 -12.32
N ASN A 55 -1.85 -5.93 -11.70
CA ASN A 55 -0.67 -5.39 -12.36
C ASN A 55 0.15 -6.45 -13.11
N GLN A 56 -0.35 -7.68 -13.23
CA GLN A 56 0.31 -8.82 -13.89
C GLN A 56 1.58 -9.30 -13.17
N GLU A 57 1.77 -8.93 -11.91
CA GLU A 57 2.85 -9.47 -11.07
C GLU A 57 2.36 -10.68 -10.27
N ASN A 58 3.26 -11.65 -10.10
CA ASN A 58 3.04 -12.80 -9.22
C ASN A 58 3.59 -12.48 -7.83
N TYR A 59 2.79 -12.73 -6.80
CA TYR A 59 3.17 -12.53 -5.40
C TYR A 59 3.16 -13.85 -4.63
N ASP A 60 4.25 -14.10 -3.90
CA ASP A 60 4.49 -15.28 -3.07
C ASP A 60 4.34 -14.90 -1.58
N PRO A 61 3.12 -14.94 -1.03
CA PRO A 61 2.85 -14.47 0.33
C PRO A 61 3.34 -15.47 1.39
N ILE A 62 4.14 -14.99 2.34
CA ILE A 62 4.63 -15.84 3.44
C ILE A 62 3.60 -16.08 4.56
N ASN A 63 2.46 -15.38 4.51
CA ASN A 63 1.46 -15.34 5.57
C ASN A 63 0.02 -15.23 5.03
N LEU A 64 -0.28 -15.85 3.88
CA LEU A 64 -1.65 -15.91 3.36
C LEU A 64 -2.56 -16.71 4.31
N PRO A 65 -3.60 -16.10 4.92
CA PRO A 65 -4.45 -16.81 5.87
C PRO A 65 -5.24 -17.93 5.18
N ASP A 66 -5.45 -19.05 5.89
CA ASP A 66 -6.10 -20.25 5.33
C ASP A 66 -7.51 -19.97 4.77
N GLU A 67 -8.26 -19.03 5.37
CA GLU A 67 -9.58 -18.62 4.88
C GLU A 67 -9.55 -17.94 3.50
N PHE A 68 -8.40 -17.46 3.06
CA PHE A 68 -8.18 -16.89 1.73
C PHE A 68 -7.52 -17.86 0.76
N GLN A 69 -7.13 -19.07 1.19
CA GLN A 69 -6.51 -20.09 0.34
C GLN A 69 -7.57 -20.82 -0.50
N GLN A 70 -8.22 -20.07 -1.39
CA GLN A 70 -9.24 -20.58 -2.29
C GLN A 70 -8.90 -20.20 -3.73
N GLU A 71 -8.86 -21.20 -4.61
CA GLU A 71 -8.62 -20.99 -6.04
C GLU A 71 -9.63 -20.00 -6.63
N GLY A 72 -9.12 -19.00 -7.34
CA GLY A 72 -9.93 -17.98 -8.00
C GLY A 72 -10.50 -16.91 -7.07
N LEU A 73 -10.18 -16.92 -5.77
CA LEU A 73 -10.69 -15.92 -4.84
C LEU A 73 -10.14 -14.54 -5.16
N ARG A 74 -11.06 -13.59 -5.36
CA ARG A 74 -10.74 -12.21 -5.65
C ARG A 74 -10.52 -11.44 -4.35
N ILE A 75 -9.38 -10.76 -4.24
CA ILE A 75 -9.00 -10.04 -3.01
C ILE A 75 -8.46 -8.64 -3.31
N THR A 76 -8.65 -7.73 -2.36
CA THR A 76 -7.84 -6.52 -2.20
C THR A 76 -6.91 -6.72 -1.02
N PHE A 77 -5.63 -6.37 -1.18
CA PHE A 77 -4.66 -6.53 -0.11
C PHE A 77 -3.65 -5.39 -0.07
N THR A 78 -3.14 -5.14 1.12
CA THR A 78 -2.00 -4.27 1.38
C THR A 78 -0.86 -5.14 1.88
N ALA A 79 0.31 -5.01 1.27
CA ALA A 79 1.46 -5.84 1.58
C ALA A 79 2.76 -5.03 1.56
N LYS A 80 3.80 -5.61 2.16
CA LYS A 80 5.17 -5.13 2.01
C LYS A 80 6.01 -6.15 1.26
N TYR A 81 6.91 -5.70 0.39
CA TYR A 81 7.89 -6.58 -0.22
C TYR A 81 8.88 -7.09 0.84
N ARG A 82 9.29 -8.34 0.72
CA ARG A 82 10.31 -8.98 1.57
C ARG A 82 11.55 -9.28 0.74
N ASP A 83 12.17 -8.22 0.22
CA ASP A 83 13.41 -8.31 -0.57
C ASP A 83 14.61 -8.80 0.28
N ASP A 84 14.44 -8.89 1.60
CA ASP A 84 15.37 -9.50 2.55
C ASP A 84 15.32 -11.04 2.59
N LEU A 85 14.32 -11.65 1.93
CA LEU A 85 14.13 -13.09 1.87
C LEU A 85 14.44 -13.64 0.47
N ALA A 86 14.98 -14.85 0.42
CA ALA A 86 15.15 -15.60 -0.82
C ALA A 86 13.91 -16.47 -1.06
N SER A 87 13.40 -16.50 -2.30
CA SER A 87 12.19 -17.28 -2.64
C SER A 87 12.58 -18.74 -2.78
N ILE A 88 11.82 -19.61 -2.12
CA ILE A 88 11.94 -21.06 -2.30
C ILE A 88 11.24 -21.49 -3.59
N HIS A 89 10.05 -20.94 -3.86
CA HIS A 89 9.20 -21.34 -4.97
C HIS A 89 9.67 -20.80 -6.33
N MET A 90 10.51 -19.75 -6.34
CA MET A 90 11.05 -19.12 -7.56
C MET A 90 9.97 -18.68 -8.58
N TRP A 91 8.74 -18.42 -8.10
CA TRP A 91 7.57 -18.16 -8.94
C TRP A 91 7.08 -16.70 -8.89
N GLY A 92 7.16 -16.07 -7.72
CA GLY A 92 6.64 -14.72 -7.48
C GLY A 92 7.53 -13.93 -6.53
N ARG A 93 7.23 -12.64 -6.41
CA ARG A 93 7.95 -11.76 -5.49
C ARG A 93 7.42 -11.97 -4.07
N ILE A 94 8.30 -12.15 -3.11
CA ILE A 94 7.92 -12.46 -1.74
C ILE A 94 7.27 -11.23 -1.09
N ILE A 95 6.10 -11.44 -0.50
CA ILE A 95 5.38 -10.39 0.21
C ILE A 95 4.94 -10.86 1.59
N GLU A 96 4.80 -9.90 2.50
CA GLU A 96 4.09 -10.08 3.76
C GLU A 96 2.82 -9.24 3.71
N ILE A 97 1.68 -9.92 3.83
CA ILE A 97 0.36 -9.32 3.81
C ILE A 97 0.12 -8.61 5.15
N LEU A 98 -0.26 -7.34 5.08
CA LEU A 98 -0.58 -6.49 6.23
C LEU A 98 -2.09 -6.37 6.43
N GLN A 99 -2.84 -6.30 5.33
CA GLN A 99 -4.30 -6.29 5.30
C GLN A 99 -4.78 -7.06 4.08
N ILE A 100 -5.89 -7.78 4.20
CA ILE A 100 -6.50 -8.56 3.12
C ILE A 100 -8.02 -8.58 3.29
N GLN A 101 -8.74 -8.49 2.19
CA GLN A 101 -10.20 -8.54 2.15
C GLN A 101 -10.66 -9.22 0.87
N ALA A 102 -11.69 -10.06 0.96
CA ALA A 102 -12.34 -10.65 -0.20
C ALA A 102 -13.18 -9.57 -0.90
N ILE A 103 -13.17 -9.57 -2.23
CA ILE A 103 -14.05 -8.73 -3.02
C ILE A 103 -15.33 -9.54 -3.28
N ASP A 104 -16.34 -9.32 -2.44
CA ASP A 104 -17.67 -9.88 -2.66
C ASP A 104 -18.41 -9.08 -3.74
N ASN A 105 -18.75 -9.74 -4.85
CA ASN A 105 -19.55 -9.14 -5.93
C ASN A 105 -21.04 -8.93 -5.58
N ASN A 106 -21.44 -9.14 -4.33
CA ASN A 106 -22.85 -9.14 -3.90
C ASN A 106 -23.38 -7.78 -3.43
N ASN A 107 -22.68 -6.67 -3.69
CA ASN A 107 -23.10 -5.32 -3.29
C ASN A 107 -23.27 -4.35 -4.48
N GLN A 108 -23.97 -4.79 -5.52
CA GLN A 108 -24.66 -3.88 -6.47
C GLN A 108 -26.05 -4.45 -6.76
N GLY A 109 -26.98 -4.16 -5.83
CA GLY A 109 -28.42 -4.32 -6.01
C GLY A 109 -29.09 -2.95 -6.06
#